data_AF-A0A536AK88-F1
#
_entry.id   AF-A0A536AK88-F1
#
_cell.length_a   1.000
_cell.length_b   1.000
_cell.length_c   1.000
_cell.angle_alpha   90.00
_cell.angle_beta   90.00
_cell.angle_gamma   90.00
#
_symmetry.space_group_name_H-M   'P 1'
#
loop_
_entity.id
_entity.type
_entity.pdbx_description
1 polymer ?
#
loop_
_entity_poly.entity_id
_entity_poly.type
_entity_poly.pdbx_seq_one_letter_code
_entity_poly.pdbx_strand_id
1 'polypeptide(L)'
;MKRIIIPDSGYTVYYSEQEVAEYCQVEVHMLRRLHAVGLIEGVEMVGEERRYSEKDAERLRRIRRLHRDLGVNLAGIEIILRLSAQVEALQRELEQR
;
A
#
# COMPACT_ATOMS: atom_id res chain seq x y z
N MET A 1 14.46 2.71 19.36
CA MET A 1 14.18 1.32 18.91
C MET A 1 12.79 0.93 19.39
N LYS A 2 11.75 1.05 18.56
CA LYS A 2 10.47 0.38 18.82
C LYS A 2 10.46 -0.90 17.99
N ARG A 3 10.36 -2.02 18.70
CA ARG A 3 10.46 -3.38 18.17
C ARG A 3 9.05 -3.81 17.76
N ILE A 4 8.84 -4.04 16.47
CA ILE A 4 7.56 -4.52 15.96
C ILE A 4 7.42 -5.98 16.40
N ILE A 5 6.50 -6.23 17.31
CA ILE A 5 6.02 -7.57 17.66
C ILE A 5 4.91 -7.87 16.66
N ILE A 6 5.07 -8.93 15.86
CA ILE A 6 4.03 -9.45 14.98
C ILE A 6 3.23 -10.46 15.82
N PRO A 7 1.99 -10.17 16.28
CA PRO A 7 1.20 -11.13 17.01
C PRO A 7 0.28 -11.90 16.06
N ASP A 8 0.36 -13.22 16.11
CA ASP A 8 -0.59 -14.15 15.52
C ASP A 8 -1.85 -14.19 16.41
N SER A 9 -2.85 -13.35 16.10
CA SER A 9 -4.16 -13.34 16.76
C SER A 9 -5.11 -12.48 15.91
N GLY A 10 -6.32 -12.97 15.62
CA GLY A 10 -7.27 -12.48 14.59
C GLY A 10 -7.82 -11.05 14.72
N TYR A 11 -6.95 -10.06 14.90
CA TYR A 11 -7.23 -8.63 14.79
C TYR A 11 -6.66 -8.11 13.47
N THR A 12 -7.45 -7.35 12.70
CA THR A 12 -6.91 -6.60 11.55
C THR A 12 -5.87 -5.61 12.07
N VAL A 13 -4.60 -5.86 11.75
CA VAL A 13 -3.50 -4.99 12.16
C VAL A 13 -3.54 -3.73 11.32
N TYR A 14 -3.63 -2.60 12.00
CA TYR A 14 -3.62 -1.28 11.40
C TYR A 14 -2.32 -0.56 11.71
N TYR A 15 -1.75 0.10 10.72
CA TYR A 15 -0.51 0.88 10.83
C TYR A 15 -0.78 2.36 10.61
N SER A 16 -0.08 3.26 11.31
CA SER A 16 -0.23 4.69 11.06
C SER A 16 0.40 5.14 9.74
N GLU A 17 -0.03 6.29 9.21
CA GLU A 17 0.57 6.91 8.02
C GLU A 17 2.10 7.08 8.13
N GLN A 18 2.58 7.39 9.33
CA GLN A 18 4.01 7.60 9.60
C GLN A 18 4.78 6.30 9.68
N GLU A 19 4.26 5.28 10.38
CA GLU A 19 4.88 3.95 10.47
C GLU A 19 5.04 3.31 9.10
N VAL A 20 4.00 3.45 8.28
CA VAL A 20 3.96 2.96 6.91
C VAL A 20 4.96 3.71 6.01
N ALA A 21 5.02 5.04 6.12
CA ALA A 21 5.99 5.85 5.39
C ALA A 21 7.43 5.44 5.72
N GLU A 22 7.73 5.25 7.02
CA GLU A 22 9.05 4.83 7.49
C GLU A 22 9.41 3.42 7.03
N TYR A 23 8.50 2.46 7.22
CA TYR A 23 8.69 1.06 6.80
C TYR A 23 8.89 0.92 5.29
N CYS A 24 8.14 1.70 4.51
CA CYS A 24 8.21 1.68 3.06
C CYS A 24 9.26 2.65 2.49
N GLN A 25 9.92 3.44 3.35
CA GLN A 25 10.92 4.44 2.98
C GLN A 25 10.41 5.40 1.88
N VAL A 26 9.18 5.86 2.03
CA VAL A 26 8.51 6.81 1.13
C VAL A 26 8.09 8.05 1.92
N GLU A 27 7.94 9.18 1.22
CA GLU A 27 7.41 10.40 1.84
C GLU A 27 5.89 10.29 2.10
N VAL A 28 5.42 10.87 3.20
CA VAL A 28 3.98 10.88 3.56
C VAL A 28 3.12 11.51 2.44
N HIS A 29 3.62 12.55 1.77
CA HIS A 29 2.89 13.17 0.66
C HIS A 29 2.63 12.19 -0.51
N MET A 30 3.51 11.18 -0.69
CA MET A 30 3.37 10.17 -1.73
C MET A 30 2.26 9.19 -1.37
N LEU A 31 2.18 8.76 -0.10
CA LEU A 31 1.07 7.93 0.39
C LEU A 31 -0.28 8.61 0.15
N ARG A 32 -0.38 9.90 0.46
CA ARG A 32 -1.60 10.68 0.23
C ARG A 32 -1.97 10.77 -1.24
N ARG A 33 -0.99 10.94 -2.13
CA ARG A 33 -1.23 10.94 -3.58
C ARG A 33 -1.78 9.60 -4.05
N LEU A 34 -1.15 8.50 -3.65
CA LEU A 34 -1.60 7.14 -3.99
C LEU A 34 -3.02 6.88 -3.49
N HIS A 35 -3.36 7.35 -2.29
CA HIS A 35 -4.71 7.27 -1.76
C HIS A 35 -5.70 8.09 -2.58
N ALA A 36 -5.34 9.32 -2.96
CA ALA A 36 -6.20 10.20 -3.75
C ALA A 36 -6.53 9.63 -5.14
N VAL A 37 -5.60 8.89 -5.75
CA VAL A 37 -5.82 8.20 -7.03
C VAL A 37 -6.43 6.80 -6.87
N GLY A 38 -6.82 6.40 -5.65
CA GLY A 38 -7.44 5.11 -5.35
C GLY A 38 -6.49 3.91 -5.48
N LEU A 39 -5.18 4.15 -5.50
CA LEU A 39 -4.18 3.09 -5.55
C LEU A 39 -3.88 2.47 -4.18
N ILE A 40 -4.21 3.14 -3.09
CA ILE A 40 -4.28 2.54 -1.76
C ILE A 40 -5.59 3.02 -1.14
N GLU A 41 -6.26 2.16 -0.36
CA GLU A 41 -7.61 2.49 0.11
C GLU A 41 -7.57 3.28 1.40
N GLY A 42 -6.59 3.03 2.29
CA GLY A 42 -6.49 3.70 3.59
C GLY A 42 -7.74 3.44 4.43
N VAL A 43 -7.68 2.40 5.24
CA VAL A 43 -8.91 1.70 5.65
C VAL A 43 -9.75 2.47 6.67
N GLU A 44 -9.17 3.29 7.55
CA GLU A 44 -9.95 4.00 8.57
C GLU A 44 -9.29 5.31 9.03
N MET A 45 -10.09 6.37 9.16
CA MET A 45 -9.73 7.55 9.96
C MET A 45 -10.08 7.24 11.42
N VAL A 46 -9.08 7.09 12.28
CA VAL A 46 -9.30 6.93 13.72
C VAL A 46 -8.87 8.20 14.43
N GLY A 47 -9.85 9.05 14.76
CA GLY A 47 -9.59 10.41 15.21
C GLY A 47 -9.03 11.26 14.06
N GLU A 48 -7.87 11.88 14.26
CA GLU A 48 -7.18 12.69 13.24
C GLU A 48 -6.19 11.88 12.38
N GLU A 49 -5.97 10.59 12.69
CA GLU A 49 -4.92 9.78 12.08
C GLU A 49 -5.47 8.74 11.09
N ARG A 50 -4.82 8.61 9.93
CA ARG A 50 -5.11 7.56 8.94
C ARG A 50 -4.45 6.25 9.33
N ARG A 51 -5.22 5.18 9.24
CA ARG A 51 -4.76 3.81 9.46
C ARG A 51 -4.81 2.98 8.19
N TYR A 52 -3.77 2.19 8.00
CA TYR A 52 -3.53 1.36 6.82
C TYR A 52 -3.62 -0.11 7.20
N SER A 53 -4.22 -0.91 6.32
CA SER A 53 -4.34 -2.36 6.51
C SER A 53 -3.06 -3.10 6.09
N GLU A 54 -3.03 -4.41 6.37
CA GLU A 54 -2.01 -5.31 5.83
C GLU A 54 -1.96 -5.30 4.29
N LYS A 55 -3.11 -5.22 3.60
CA LYS A 55 -3.15 -5.12 2.13
C LYS A 55 -2.49 -3.84 1.64
N ASP A 56 -2.71 -2.72 2.32
CA ASP A 56 -2.02 -1.47 2.01
C ASP A 56 -0.51 -1.62 2.23
N ALA A 57 -0.09 -2.23 3.34
CA ALA A 57 1.31 -2.48 3.64
C ALA A 57 1.99 -3.36 2.56
N GLU A 58 1.33 -4.42 2.09
CA GLU A 58 1.83 -5.25 1.00
C GLU A 58 1.98 -4.47 -0.31
N ARG A 59 0.97 -3.67 -0.65
CA ARG A 59 0.99 -2.83 -1.85
C ARG A 59 2.14 -1.82 -1.80
N LEU A 60 2.40 -1.26 -0.63
CA LEU A 60 3.49 -0.32 -0.41
C LEU A 60 4.87 -0.98 -0.44
N ARG A 61 5.01 -2.24 0.00
CA ARG A 61 6.23 -3.03 -0.24
C ARG A 61 6.52 -3.17 -1.73
N ARG A 62 5.48 -3.40 -2.55
CA ARG A 62 5.61 -3.48 -4.02
C ARG A 62 6.07 -2.16 -4.61
N ILE A 63 5.50 -1.04 -4.15
CA ILE A 63 5.90 0.32 -4.54
C ILE A 63 7.37 0.58 -4.20
N ARG A 64 7.81 0.24 -2.99
CA ARG A 64 9.21 0.41 -2.57
C ARG A 64 10.17 -0.33 -3.49
N ARG A 65 9.86 -1.59 -3.82
CA ARG A 65 10.67 -2.40 -4.73
C ARG A 65 10.76 -1.76 -6.12
N LEU A 66 9.64 -1.31 -6.69
CA LEU A 66 9.63 -0.63 -7.99
C LEU A 66 10.49 0.65 -7.97
N HIS A 67 10.38 1.44 -6.90
CA HIS A 67 11.09 2.72 -6.79
C HIS A 67 12.59 2.54 -6.53
N ARG A 68 12.94 1.76 -5.51
CA ARG A 68 14.32 1.64 -5.00
C ARG A 68 15.14 0.64 -5.80
N ASP A 69 14.58 -0.52 -6.11
CA ASP A 69 15.36 -1.63 -6.67
C ASP A 69 15.35 -1.58 -8.21
N LEU A 70 14.23 -1.11 -8.79
CA LEU A 70 14.07 -1.04 -10.25
C LEU A 70 14.18 0.38 -10.81
N GLY A 71 14.35 1.40 -9.95
CA GLY A 71 14.54 2.79 -10.38
C GLY A 71 13.32 3.40 -11.08
N VAL A 72 12.12 2.85 -10.87
CA VAL A 72 10.90 3.35 -11.49
C VAL A 72 10.43 4.61 -10.77
N ASN A 73 10.14 5.67 -11.52
CA ASN A 73 9.60 6.89 -10.93
C ASN A 73 8.14 6.73 -10.47
N LEU A 74 7.63 7.69 -9.71
CA LEU A 74 6.29 7.62 -9.10
C LEU A 74 5.17 7.54 -10.14
N ALA A 75 5.29 8.23 -11.28
CA ALA A 75 4.30 8.17 -12.36
C ALA A 75 4.28 6.79 -13.04
N GLY A 76 5.45 6.18 -13.23
CA GLY A 76 5.57 4.81 -13.73
C GLY A 76 4.98 3.79 -12.76
N ILE A 77 5.23 3.96 -11.46
CA ILE A 77 4.66 3.11 -10.40
C ILE A 77 3.13 3.21 -10.41
N GLU A 78 2.57 4.41 -10.52
CA GLU A 78 1.13 4.62 -10.60
C GLU A 78 0.51 3.84 -11.77
N ILE A 79 1.11 3.95 -12.96
CA ILE A 79 0.66 3.24 -14.16
C ILE A 79 0.77 1.72 -13.96
N ILE A 80 1.90 1.21 -13.45
CA ILE A 80 2.12 -0.22 -13.23
C ILE A 80 1.09 -0.80 -12.28
N LEU A 81 0.80 -0.11 -11.16
CA LEU A 81 -0.17 -0.59 -10.19
C LEU A 81 -1.59 -0.60 -10.73
N ARG A 82 -1.96 0.45 -11.50
CA ARG A 82 -3.27 0.51 -12.16
C ARG A 82 -3.43 -0.64 -13.16
N LEU A 83 -2.42 -0.87 -14.00
CA LEU A 83 -2.44 -1.96 -14.98
C LEU A 83 -2.46 -3.33 -14.29
N SER A 84 -1.72 -3.50 -13.20
CA SER A 84 -1.73 -4.75 -12.41
C SER A 84 -3.12 -5.03 -11.84
N ALA A 85 -3.81 -4.02 -11.29
CA ALA A 85 -5.18 -4.16 -10.81
C ALA A 85 -6.18 -4.52 -11.92
N GLN A 86 -6.01 -3.94 -13.13
CA GLN A 86 -6.83 -4.28 -14.30
C GLN A 86 -6.60 -5.73 -14.74
N VAL A 87 -5.35 -6.18 -14.79
CA VAL A 87 -5.00 -7.58 -15.13
C VAL A 87 -5.58 -8.54 -14.10
N GLU A 88 -5.45 -8.26 -12.81
CA GLU A 88 -6.03 -9.07 -11.73
C GLU A 88 -7.57 -9.12 -11.78
N ALA A 89 -8.23 -8.05 -12.25
CA ALA A 89 -9.67 -8.05 -12.46
C ALA A 89 -10.07 -8.94 -13.64
N LEU A 90 -9.39 -8.78 -14.78
CA LEU A 90 -9.63 -9.59 -15.99
C LEU A 90 -9.36 -11.08 -15.76
N GLN A 91 -8.31 -11.42 -15.01
CA GLN A 91 -8.01 -12.81 -14.64
C GLN A 91 -9.13 -13.43 -13.79
N ARG A 92 -9.66 -12.68 -12.81
CA ARG A 92 -10.80 -13.13 -12.00
C ARG A 92 -12.07 -13.35 -12.83
N GLU A 93 -12.34 -12.52 -13.83
CA GLU A 93 -13.47 -12.73 -14.74
C GLU A 93 -13.33 -14.01 -15.57
N LEU A 94 -12.11 -14.34 -16.00
CA LEU A 94 -11.82 -15.57 -16.73
C LEU A 94 -11.94 -16.82 -15.85
N GLU A 95 -11.49 -16.76 -14.60
CA GLU A 95 -11.57 -17.86 -13.64
C GLU A 95 -13.01 -18.16 -13.17
N GLN A 96 -13.91 -17.19 -13.28
CA GLN A 96 -15.33 -17.33 -12.93
C GLN A 96 -16.21 -17.86 -14.09
N ARG A 97 -15.62 -18.11 -15.26
CA ARG A 97 -16.27 -18.69 -16.44
C ARG A 97 -15.96 -20.17 -16.60
#